data_AF-A0A8S0Z819-F1
#
_entry.id   AF-A0A8S0Z819-F1
#
_cell.length_a   1.000
_cell.length_b   1.000
_cell.length_c   1.000
_cell.angle_alpha   90.00
_cell.angle_beta   90.00
_cell.angle_gamma   90.00
#
_symmetry.space_group_name_H-M   'P 1'
#
loop_
_entity.id
_entity.type
_entity.pdbx_description
1 polymer ?
#
loop_
_entity_poly.entity_id
_entity_poly.type
_entity_poly.pdbx_seq_one_letter_code
_entity_poly.pdbx_strand_id
1 'polypeptide(L)'
;MIQLLDGCGSSSVEYPKITVLDAILMIQDAWTQLKQGTIVNCYKHAGFVRSNVESTITSNADDFDEEDDVPLSIWARAIDKHQLAITNEDFEQYACVDDAVATCEEPSDEKIVENIIANDTNSKDSDGDDDEPEEIHSTLSVSEALKAAETLNVFVQTNFDDDLMKTMMSRIHNAVRSSYYRTKVCQKQTQITDFLRL
;
A
#
# COMPACT_ATOMS: atom_id res chain seq x y z
N MET A 1 -16.19 -10.61 49.81
CA MET A 1 -16.66 -9.44 49.05
C MET A 1 -15.43 -8.74 48.48
N ILE A 2 -14.98 -9.17 47.30
CA ILE A 2 -14.07 -8.41 46.43
C ILE A 2 -14.69 -8.54 45.05
N GLN A 3 -15.19 -7.43 44.53
CA GLN A 3 -15.88 -7.35 43.25
C GLN A 3 -14.86 -7.45 42.11
N LEU A 4 -15.16 -8.33 41.14
CA LEU A 4 -14.63 -8.29 39.79
C LEU A 4 -15.08 -6.98 39.13
N LEU A 5 -14.13 -6.15 38.74
CA LEU A 5 -14.36 -5.09 37.76
C LEU A 5 -14.00 -5.64 36.39
N ASP A 6 -14.95 -6.37 35.81
CA ASP A 6 -15.06 -6.53 34.36
C ASP A 6 -15.48 -5.16 33.79
N GLY A 7 -14.48 -4.36 33.41
CA GLY A 7 -14.68 -3.11 32.69
C GLY A 7 -14.43 -3.32 31.20
N CYS A 8 -15.31 -4.08 30.54
CA CYS A 8 -15.38 -4.13 29.09
C CYS A 8 -15.78 -2.75 28.56
N GLY A 9 -14.80 -2.01 28.05
CA GLY A 9 -15.00 -0.86 27.18
C GLY A 9 -14.53 -1.25 25.78
N SER A 10 -15.26 -2.10 25.09
CA SER A 10 -15.12 -2.28 23.65
C SER A 10 -15.55 -0.99 22.97
N SER A 11 -14.69 0.03 22.98
CA SER A 11 -14.78 1.09 21.98
C SER A 11 -14.52 0.42 20.65
N SER A 12 -15.59 0.08 19.93
CA SER A 12 -15.52 -0.24 18.51
C SER A 12 -14.85 0.94 17.83
N VAL A 13 -13.53 0.85 17.65
CA VAL A 13 -12.78 1.85 16.89
C VAL A 13 -13.26 1.67 15.45
N GLU A 14 -14.20 2.49 15.03
CA GLU A 14 -14.58 2.56 13.62
C GLU A 14 -13.37 3.06 12.84
N TYR A 15 -12.68 2.14 12.18
CA TYR A 15 -11.63 2.49 11.25
C TYR A 15 -12.27 3.17 10.03
N PRO A 16 -11.69 4.27 9.54
CA PRO A 16 -12.19 4.89 8.33
C PRO A 16 -12.09 3.87 7.18
N LYS A 17 -13.19 3.69 6.46
CA LYS A 17 -13.24 2.80 5.29
C LYS A 17 -12.31 3.35 4.22
N ILE A 18 -11.24 2.63 3.92
CA ILE A 18 -10.28 2.96 2.85
C ILE A 18 -10.75 2.26 1.59
N THR A 19 -11.02 3.02 0.52
CA THR A 19 -11.35 2.44 -0.79
C THR A 19 -10.07 1.92 -1.48
N VAL A 20 -10.22 1.05 -2.48
CA VAL A 20 -9.08 0.59 -3.29
C VAL A 20 -8.36 1.77 -3.95
N LEU A 21 -9.12 2.77 -4.42
CA LEU A 21 -8.55 3.99 -4.99
C LEU A 21 -7.74 4.77 -3.95
N ASP A 22 -8.26 4.93 -2.72
CA ASP A 22 -7.52 5.56 -1.63
C ASP A 22 -6.21 4.84 -1.35
N ALA A 23 -6.22 3.50 -1.31
CA ALA A 23 -5.03 2.70 -1.08
C ALA A 23 -3.98 2.90 -2.19
N ILE A 24 -4.39 2.90 -3.46
CA ILE A 24 -3.48 3.15 -4.60
C ILE A 24 -2.86 4.55 -4.49
N LEU A 25 -3.68 5.57 -4.21
CA LEU A 25 -3.20 6.95 -4.04
C LEU A 25 -2.28 7.08 -2.82
N MET A 26 -2.55 6.36 -1.73
CA MET A 26 -1.67 6.29 -0.55
C MET A 26 -0.30 5.69 -0.88
N ILE A 27 -0.28 4.58 -1.63
CA ILE A 27 0.97 3.91 -2.04
C ILE A 27 1.79 4.84 -2.94
N GLN A 28 1.13 5.49 -3.91
CA GLN A 28 1.78 6.45 -4.80
C GLN A 28 2.39 7.62 -4.00
N ASP A 29 1.61 8.22 -3.09
CA ASP A 29 2.06 9.35 -2.28
C ASP A 29 3.22 8.96 -1.36
N ALA A 30 3.20 7.74 -0.79
CA ALA A 30 4.31 7.21 0.01
C ALA A 30 5.59 7.01 -0.82
N TRP A 31 5.47 6.47 -2.04
CA TRP A 31 6.60 6.29 -2.95
C TRP A 31 7.25 7.62 -3.35
N THR A 32 6.45 8.66 -3.62
CA THR A 32 6.99 9.98 -3.99
C THR A 32 7.73 10.68 -2.84
N GLN A 33 7.39 10.36 -1.59
CA GLN A 33 8.05 10.90 -0.40
C GLN A 33 9.31 10.11 -0.01
N LEU A 34 9.53 8.94 -0.62
CA LEU A 34 10.65 8.07 -0.31
C LEU A 34 11.97 8.71 -0.77
N LYS A 35 12.85 9.01 0.18
CA LYS A 35 14.15 9.60 -0.12
C LYS A 35 15.09 8.53 -0.66
N GLN A 36 15.94 8.90 -1.62
CA GLN A 36 17.00 8.00 -2.13
C GLN A 36 17.89 7.46 -1.00
N GLY A 37 18.15 8.26 0.04
CA GLY A 37 18.90 7.83 1.22
C GLY A 37 18.26 6.69 2.00
N THR A 38 16.92 6.55 1.95
CA THR A 38 16.20 5.42 2.54
C THR A 38 16.57 4.14 1.81
N ILE A 39 16.56 4.14 0.47
CA ILE A 39 16.97 2.99 -0.35
C ILE A 39 18.42 2.61 -0.04
N VAL A 40 19.33 3.58 -0.03
CA VAL A 40 20.75 3.34 0.29
C VAL A 40 20.92 2.73 1.67
N ASN A 41 20.19 3.21 2.67
CA ASN A 41 20.25 2.66 4.03
C ASN A 41 19.68 1.24 4.09
N CYS A 42 18.59 0.93 3.37
CA CYS A 42 18.09 -0.44 3.25
C CYS A 42 19.16 -1.38 2.68
N TYR A 43 19.86 -0.97 1.61
CA TYR A 43 20.95 -1.76 1.03
C TYR A 43 22.13 -1.96 2.00
N LYS A 44 22.45 -0.94 2.82
CA LYS A 44 23.46 -1.06 3.89
C LYS A 44 23.02 -2.06 4.96
N HIS A 45 21.79 -1.96 5.44
CA HIS A 45 21.26 -2.87 6.46
C HIS A 45 21.14 -4.31 5.98
N ALA A 46 20.83 -4.53 4.71
CA ALA A 46 20.79 -5.85 4.10
C ALA A 46 22.19 -6.41 3.75
N GLY A 47 23.26 -5.65 4.03
CA GLY A 47 24.65 -6.11 3.84
C GLY A 47 25.15 -6.04 2.39
N PHE A 48 24.42 -5.39 1.48
CA PHE A 48 24.84 -5.23 0.07
C PHE A 48 25.95 -4.19 -0.10
N VAL A 49 26.06 -3.24 0.82
CA VAL A 49 27.11 -2.19 0.76
C VAL A 49 28.34 -2.67 1.51
N ARG A 50 29.43 -2.86 0.77
CA ARG A 50 30.75 -3.20 1.34
C ARG A 50 31.21 -2.05 2.24
N SER A 51 31.43 -2.33 3.53
CA SER A 51 32.48 -1.60 4.24
C SER A 51 33.80 -2.02 3.60
N ASN A 52 34.76 -1.11 3.45
CA ASN A 52 36.06 -1.33 2.80
C ASN A 52 36.96 -2.38 3.51
N VAL A 53 36.38 -3.20 4.39
CA VAL A 53 37.01 -4.38 4.98
C VAL A 53 36.62 -5.55 4.09
N GLU A 54 37.58 -5.93 3.26
CA GLU A 54 37.57 -7.10 2.40
C GLU A 54 37.28 -8.37 3.21
N SER A 55 36.00 -8.67 3.46
CA SER A 55 35.58 -9.98 3.95
C SER A 55 35.58 -10.92 2.76
N THR A 56 36.78 -11.41 2.45
CA THR A 56 37.02 -12.55 1.59
C THR A 56 36.40 -13.78 2.25
N ILE A 57 35.08 -13.93 2.12
CA ILE A 57 34.45 -15.23 2.32
C ILE A 57 34.84 -16.04 1.08
N THR A 58 35.87 -16.85 1.25
CA THR A 58 36.22 -17.98 0.38
C THR A 58 35.22 -19.09 0.64
N SER A 59 33.97 -18.90 0.20
CA SER A 59 33.04 -20.04 0.09
C SER A 59 33.46 -20.80 -1.16
N ASN A 60 34.19 -21.90 -0.96
CA ASN A 60 34.35 -22.90 -2.01
C ASN A 60 32.94 -23.37 -2.40
N ALA A 61 32.67 -23.51 -3.69
CA ALA A 61 31.34 -23.87 -4.20
C ALA A 61 30.83 -25.25 -3.72
N ASP A 62 31.70 -26.04 -3.07
CA ASP A 62 31.42 -27.37 -2.51
C ASP A 62 30.89 -27.35 -1.05
N ASP A 63 30.82 -26.18 -0.41
CA ASP A 63 30.43 -26.04 1.02
C ASP A 63 29.05 -25.37 1.19
N PHE A 64 28.24 -25.26 0.12
CA PHE A 64 26.88 -24.74 0.20
C PHE A 64 25.91 -25.87 0.55
N ASP A 65 25.47 -25.92 1.81
CA ASP A 65 24.31 -26.71 2.20
C ASP A 65 23.03 -25.94 1.80
N GLU A 66 22.09 -26.62 1.13
CA GLU A 66 20.80 -26.03 0.75
C GLU A 66 19.95 -25.66 1.99
N GLU A 67 20.28 -26.20 3.17
CA GLU A 67 19.64 -25.86 4.45
C GLU A 67 20.29 -24.67 5.20
N ASP A 68 21.36 -24.07 4.69
CA ASP A 68 21.97 -22.91 5.36
C ASP A 68 21.16 -21.62 5.14
N ASP A 69 20.83 -20.93 6.24
CA ASP A 69 20.21 -19.60 6.28
C ASP A 69 21.19 -18.51 5.78
N VAL A 70 21.56 -18.60 4.51
CA VAL A 70 22.56 -17.74 3.88
C VAL A 70 21.96 -16.35 3.62
N PRO A 71 22.58 -15.25 4.12
CA PRO A 71 22.07 -13.90 3.89
C PRO A 71 21.98 -13.54 2.41
N LEU A 72 20.92 -12.82 2.01
CA LEU A 72 20.65 -12.44 0.61
C LEU A 72 21.82 -11.68 -0.07
N SER A 73 22.60 -10.92 0.70
CA SER A 73 23.79 -10.22 0.19
C SER A 73 24.91 -11.17 -0.23
N ILE A 74 24.98 -12.37 0.35
CA ILE A 74 25.92 -13.42 -0.04
C ILE A 74 25.44 -14.11 -1.33
N TRP A 75 24.15 -14.44 -1.42
CA TRP A 75 23.53 -14.99 -2.63
C TRP A 75 23.74 -14.07 -3.84
N ALA A 76 23.43 -12.78 -3.71
CA ALA A 76 23.62 -11.82 -4.80
C ALA A 76 25.09 -11.73 -5.28
N ARG A 77 26.05 -11.87 -4.36
CA ARG A 77 27.48 -11.88 -4.71
C ARG A 77 27.90 -13.18 -5.40
N ALA A 78 27.33 -14.32 -5.02
CA ALA A 78 27.61 -15.59 -5.67
C ALA A 78 27.12 -15.61 -7.13
N ILE A 79 25.97 -14.98 -7.39
CA ILE A 79 25.43 -14.76 -8.75
C ILE A 79 26.39 -13.86 -9.56
N ASP A 80 26.79 -12.70 -9.03
CA ASP A 80 27.69 -11.75 -9.71
C ASP A 80 29.07 -12.34 -10.04
N LYS A 81 29.55 -13.27 -9.21
CA LYS A 81 30.83 -13.97 -9.42
C LYS A 81 30.72 -15.21 -10.30
N HIS A 82 29.57 -15.47 -10.92
CA HIS A 82 29.28 -16.71 -11.68
C HIS A 82 29.57 -18.00 -10.88
N GLN A 83 29.50 -17.95 -9.55
CA GLN A 83 29.68 -19.14 -8.70
C GLN A 83 28.43 -20.02 -8.69
N LEU A 84 27.28 -19.44 -9.05
CA LEU A 84 26.04 -20.15 -9.30
C LEU A 84 25.85 -20.21 -10.81
N ALA A 85 26.05 -21.39 -11.40
CA ALA A 85 25.83 -21.63 -12.82
C ALA A 85 24.32 -21.76 -13.10
N ILE A 86 23.56 -20.69 -12.90
CA ILE A 86 22.17 -20.63 -13.32
C ILE A 86 22.17 -20.35 -14.82
N THR A 87 21.80 -21.35 -15.60
CA THR A 87 21.68 -21.24 -17.05
C THR A 87 20.39 -20.53 -17.44
N ASN A 88 20.29 -20.10 -18.69
CA ASN A 88 19.04 -19.54 -19.20
C ASN A 88 17.93 -20.61 -19.23
N GLU A 89 18.29 -21.88 -19.43
CA GLU A 89 17.34 -23.00 -19.34
C GLU A 89 16.75 -23.17 -17.92
N ASP A 90 17.58 -23.01 -16.87
CA ASP A 90 17.10 -23.07 -15.48
C ASP A 90 16.10 -21.94 -15.17
N PHE A 91 16.33 -20.75 -15.73
CA PHE A 91 15.44 -19.61 -15.58
C PHE A 91 14.09 -19.84 -16.28
N GLU A 92 14.10 -20.31 -17.53
CA GLU A 92 12.87 -20.62 -18.27
C GLU A 92 12.06 -21.72 -17.57
N GLN A 93 12.74 -22.74 -17.03
CA GLN A 93 12.07 -23.78 -16.24
C GLN A 93 11.40 -23.20 -14.99
N TYR A 94 12.08 -22.31 -14.25
CA TYR A 94 11.51 -21.64 -13.09
C TYR A 94 10.31 -20.76 -13.47
N ALA A 95 10.42 -20.00 -14.56
CA ALA A 95 9.36 -19.10 -15.02
C ALA A 95 8.06 -19.86 -15.36
N CYS A 96 8.18 -21.07 -15.91
CA CYS A 96 7.04 -21.91 -16.30
C CYS A 96 6.50 -22.84 -15.19
N VAL A 97 7.03 -22.79 -13.96
CA VAL A 97 6.61 -23.69 -12.87
C VAL A 97 5.11 -23.62 -12.59
N ASP A 98 4.55 -22.41 -12.62
CA ASP A 98 3.14 -22.17 -12.27
C ASP A 98 2.19 -22.17 -13.48
N ASP A 99 2.68 -22.39 -14.71
CA ASP A 99 1.86 -22.32 -15.93
C ASP A 99 0.74 -23.38 -15.94
N ALA A 100 0.99 -24.54 -15.32
CA ALA A 100 0.01 -25.61 -15.20
C ALA A 100 -0.92 -25.45 -13.99
N VAL A 101 -0.69 -24.45 -13.14
CA VAL A 101 -1.51 -24.17 -11.96
C VAL A 101 -2.64 -23.24 -12.37
N ALA A 102 -3.87 -23.74 -12.34
CA ALA A 102 -5.05 -22.90 -12.55
C ALA A 102 -5.11 -21.82 -11.45
N THR A 103 -4.78 -20.58 -11.80
CA THR A 103 -4.77 -19.43 -10.87
C THR A 103 -6.15 -18.80 -10.71
N CYS A 104 -7.06 -19.09 -11.63
CA CYS A 104 -8.47 -18.72 -11.57
C CYS A 104 -9.34 -19.78 -12.25
N GLU A 105 -10.61 -19.86 -11.85
CA GLU A 105 -11.64 -20.51 -12.65
C GLU A 105 -11.86 -19.66 -13.91
N GLU A 106 -11.76 -20.23 -15.10
CA GLU A 106 -12.13 -19.54 -16.34
C GLU A 106 -13.62 -19.16 -16.27
N PRO A 107 -13.98 -17.87 -16.20
CA PRO A 107 -15.38 -17.49 -16.20
C PRO A 107 -15.96 -17.82 -17.56
N SER A 108 -16.99 -18.67 -17.60
CA SER A 108 -17.72 -18.91 -18.84
C SER A 108 -18.40 -17.61 -19.29
N ASP A 109 -18.60 -17.46 -20.59
CA ASP A 109 -19.25 -16.28 -21.17
C ASP A 109 -20.61 -15.99 -20.50
N GLU A 110 -21.34 -17.04 -20.10
CA GLU A 110 -22.60 -16.93 -19.37
C GLU A 110 -22.43 -16.28 -17.99
N LYS A 111 -21.40 -16.68 -17.23
CA LYS A 111 -21.09 -16.09 -15.91
C LYS A 111 -20.67 -14.62 -16.02
N ILE A 112 -20.02 -14.22 -17.12
CA ILE A 112 -19.65 -12.83 -17.38
C ILE A 112 -20.91 -11.98 -17.61
N VAL A 113 -21.83 -12.47 -18.45
CA VAL A 113 -23.09 -11.79 -18.76
C VAL A 113 -23.97 -11.64 -17.52
N GLU A 114 -24.07 -12.68 -16.68
CA GLU A 114 -24.81 -12.61 -15.41
C GLU A 114 -24.25 -11.55 -14.46
N ASN A 115 -22.92 -11.41 -14.37
CA ASN A 115 -22.27 -10.41 -13.52
C ASN A 115 -22.54 -8.96 -13.98
N ILE A 116 -22.59 -8.73 -15.30
CA ILE A 116 -22.88 -7.40 -15.87
C ILE A 116 -24.34 -7.02 -15.58
N ILE A 117 -25.27 -7.96 -15.83
CA ILE A 117 -26.71 -7.75 -15.57
C ILE A 117 -26.95 -7.50 -14.07
N ALA A 118 -26.28 -8.23 -13.19
CA ALA A 118 -26.38 -8.04 -11.74
C ALA A 118 -25.90 -6.64 -11.30
N ASN A 119 -24.81 -6.13 -11.87
CA ASN A 119 -24.28 -4.80 -11.54
C ASN A 119 -25.14 -3.64 -12.08
N ASP A 120 -25.76 -3.79 -13.26
CA ASP A 120 -26.63 -2.77 -13.84
C ASP A 120 -27.95 -2.58 -13.07
N THR A 121 -28.40 -3.58 -12.30
CA THR A 121 -29.63 -3.47 -11.48
C THR A 121 -29.47 -2.69 -10.18
N ASN A 122 -28.25 -2.30 -9.79
CA ASN A 122 -27.99 -1.61 -8.52
C ASN A 122 -27.72 -0.09 -8.64
N SER A 123 -27.90 0.50 -9.82
CA SER A 123 -27.67 1.94 -10.05
C SER A 123 -28.90 2.66 -10.62
N LYS A 124 -29.83 3.01 -9.73
CA LYS A 124 -30.97 3.96 -9.85
C LYS A 124 -31.48 4.14 -8.41
N ASP A 125 -31.69 5.30 -7.80
CA ASP A 125 -32.04 6.63 -8.26
C ASP A 125 -31.84 7.62 -7.08
N SER A 126 -31.60 8.91 -7.35
CA SER A 126 -32.43 10.05 -6.88
C SER A 126 -31.64 11.34 -6.65
N ASP A 127 -31.89 12.30 -7.54
CA ASP A 127 -31.58 13.73 -7.45
C ASP A 127 -32.68 14.53 -6.73
N GLY A 128 -32.32 15.73 -6.23
CA GLY A 128 -33.20 16.87 -5.88
C GLY A 128 -33.23 17.23 -4.38
N ASP A 129 -33.27 18.48 -3.93
CA ASP A 129 -33.12 19.83 -4.51
C ASP A 129 -32.82 20.80 -3.33
N ASP A 130 -32.43 22.02 -3.68
CA ASP A 130 -31.96 23.22 -2.97
C ASP A 130 -32.76 23.75 -1.76
N ASP A 131 -32.08 24.47 -0.84
CA ASP A 131 -32.56 25.68 -0.12
C ASP A 131 -31.50 26.16 0.91
N GLU A 132 -30.83 27.27 0.60
CA GLU A 132 -30.13 28.18 1.54
C GLU A 132 -31.17 29.03 2.31
N PRO A 133 -30.94 29.50 3.57
CA PRO A 133 -29.90 30.52 3.79
C PRO A 133 -29.22 30.56 5.20
N GLU A 134 -28.21 31.41 5.24
CA GLU A 134 -27.57 32.11 6.37
C GLU A 134 -26.33 31.49 7.06
N GLU A 135 -25.23 32.24 6.87
CA GLU A 135 -23.90 32.11 7.45
C GLU A 135 -23.92 32.04 8.97
N ILE A 136 -23.58 30.85 9.47
CA ILE A 136 -22.84 30.73 10.72
C ILE A 136 -21.56 30.01 10.32
N HIS A 137 -20.41 30.67 10.46
CA HIS A 137 -19.10 30.01 10.34
C HIS A 137 -18.96 28.98 11.46
N SER A 138 -19.61 27.84 11.24
CA SER A 138 -19.36 26.58 11.92
C SER A 138 -17.93 26.21 11.58
N THR A 139 -17.18 25.81 12.60
CA THR A 139 -15.85 25.27 12.42
C THR A 139 -15.95 24.12 11.41
N LEU A 140 -15.43 24.35 10.19
CA LEU A 140 -15.43 23.35 9.11
C LEU A 140 -14.97 22.01 9.69
N SER A 141 -15.82 20.99 9.63
CA SER A 141 -15.46 19.67 10.09
C SER A 141 -14.33 19.11 9.22
N VAL A 142 -13.40 18.35 9.80
CA VAL A 142 -12.28 17.73 9.05
C VAL A 142 -12.82 16.81 7.93
N SER A 143 -14.02 16.25 8.10
CA SER A 143 -14.70 15.45 7.07
C SER A 143 -15.23 16.30 5.91
N GLU A 144 -15.77 17.50 6.20
CA GLU A 144 -16.26 18.43 5.18
C GLU A 144 -15.10 19.02 4.40
N ALA A 145 -14.00 19.35 5.09
CA ALA A 145 -12.76 19.78 4.47
C ALA A 145 -12.19 18.71 3.52
N LEU A 146 -12.26 17.42 3.90
CA LEU A 146 -11.83 16.32 3.02
C LEU A 146 -12.69 16.24 1.76
N LYS A 147 -14.02 16.22 1.90
CA LYS A 147 -14.94 16.17 0.74
C LYS A 147 -14.78 17.38 -0.19
N ALA A 148 -14.59 18.57 0.37
CA ALA A 148 -14.31 19.78 -0.42
C ALA A 148 -12.98 19.68 -1.16
N ALA A 149 -11.92 19.18 -0.50
CA ALA A 149 -10.62 18.98 -1.11
C ALA A 149 -10.64 17.92 -2.22
N GLU A 150 -11.41 16.83 -2.05
CA GLU A 150 -11.62 15.80 -3.09
C GLU A 150 -12.32 16.38 -4.32
N THR A 151 -13.43 17.10 -4.10
CA THR A 151 -14.18 17.77 -5.18
C THR A 151 -13.31 18.73 -5.96
N LEU A 152 -12.55 19.59 -5.26
CA LEU A 152 -11.63 20.55 -5.89
C LEU A 152 -10.49 19.84 -6.62
N ASN A 153 -9.94 18.76 -6.07
CA ASN A 153 -8.88 18.00 -6.72
C ASN A 153 -9.37 17.38 -8.03
N VAL A 154 -10.55 16.76 -8.04
CA VAL A 154 -11.16 16.21 -9.28
C VAL A 154 -11.39 17.31 -10.30
N PHE A 155 -11.95 18.46 -9.88
CA PHE A 155 -12.19 19.60 -10.77
C PHE A 155 -10.89 20.11 -11.41
N VAL A 156 -9.83 20.31 -10.62
CA VAL A 156 -8.54 20.79 -11.11
C VAL A 156 -7.90 19.80 -12.08
N GLN A 157 -7.95 18.51 -11.76
CA GLN A 157 -7.38 17.46 -12.60
C GLN A 157 -8.11 17.33 -13.95
N THR A 158 -9.41 17.63 -13.98
CA THR A 158 -10.26 17.50 -15.18
C THR A 158 -10.25 18.75 -16.06
N ASN A 159 -10.20 19.95 -15.48
CA ASN A 159 -10.47 21.20 -16.19
C ASN A 159 -9.23 22.06 -16.48
N PHE A 160 -8.08 21.74 -15.88
CA PHE A 160 -6.85 22.51 -16.06
C PHE A 160 -5.79 21.62 -16.73
N ASP A 161 -4.98 22.21 -17.59
CA ASP A 161 -3.85 21.53 -18.23
C ASP A 161 -2.49 21.85 -17.57
N ASP A 162 -2.47 22.76 -16.60
CA ASP A 162 -1.25 23.14 -15.89
C ASP A 162 -0.83 22.07 -14.86
N ASP A 163 0.26 21.37 -15.16
CA ASP A 163 0.85 20.34 -14.30
C ASP A 163 1.26 20.85 -12.92
N LEU A 164 1.72 22.12 -12.83
CA LEU A 164 2.07 22.72 -11.54
C LEU A 164 0.82 22.90 -10.69
N MET A 165 -0.29 23.36 -11.30
CA MET A 165 -1.57 23.52 -10.62
C MET A 165 -2.12 22.16 -10.14
N LYS A 166 -2.10 21.13 -11.00
CA LYS A 166 -2.49 19.76 -10.64
C LYS A 166 -1.68 19.21 -9.46
N THR A 167 -0.37 19.43 -9.49
CA THR A 167 0.54 19.01 -8.43
C THR A 167 0.26 19.74 -7.11
N MET A 168 0.06 21.06 -7.16
CA MET A 168 -0.25 21.85 -5.95
C MET A 168 -1.59 21.42 -5.34
N MET A 169 -2.62 21.22 -6.16
CA MET A 169 -3.92 20.77 -5.68
C MET A 169 -3.84 19.37 -5.07
N SER A 170 -3.13 18.44 -5.72
CA SER A 170 -2.90 17.09 -5.18
C SER A 170 -2.20 17.13 -3.81
N ARG A 171 -1.24 18.04 -3.63
CA ARG A 171 -0.56 18.23 -2.32
C ARG A 171 -1.53 18.74 -1.25
N ILE A 172 -2.39 19.70 -1.57
CA ILE A 172 -3.40 20.22 -0.64
C ILE A 172 -4.38 19.11 -0.25
N HIS A 173 -4.90 18.38 -1.24
CA HIS A 173 -5.78 17.23 -1.03
C HIS A 173 -5.12 16.18 -0.12
N ASN A 174 -3.88 15.79 -0.41
CA ASN A 174 -3.15 14.81 0.40
C ASN A 174 -2.85 15.30 1.82
N ALA A 175 -2.60 16.60 2.00
CA ALA A 175 -2.41 17.19 3.33
C ALA A 175 -3.69 17.13 4.18
N VAL A 176 -4.85 17.47 3.59
CA VAL A 176 -6.17 17.39 4.25
C VAL A 176 -6.52 15.94 4.56
N ARG A 177 -6.36 15.04 3.59
CA ARG A 177 -6.57 13.60 3.73
C ARG A 177 -5.70 13.01 4.84
N SER A 178 -4.41 13.35 4.88
CA SER A 178 -3.51 12.94 5.95
C SER A 178 -3.93 13.47 7.32
N SER A 179 -4.45 14.70 7.39
CA SER A 179 -5.00 15.27 8.62
C SER A 179 -6.22 14.48 9.11
N TYR A 180 -7.16 14.19 8.20
CA TYR A 180 -8.35 13.39 8.49
C TYR A 180 -7.98 12.02 9.07
N TYR A 181 -7.12 11.25 8.40
CA TYR A 181 -6.70 9.95 8.90
C TYR A 181 -5.92 10.05 10.22
N ARG A 182 -5.05 11.06 10.41
CA ARG A 182 -4.38 11.27 11.71
C ARG A 182 -5.35 11.56 12.84
N THR A 183 -6.45 12.27 12.59
CA THR A 183 -7.48 12.52 13.62
C THR A 183 -8.31 11.28 13.95
N LYS A 184 -8.36 10.29 13.06
CA LYS A 184 -9.10 9.03 13.24
C LYS A 184 -8.25 7.88 13.77
N VAL A 185 -6.93 7.90 13.56
CA VAL A 185 -5.99 6.88 14.06
C VAL A 185 -5.63 7.22 15.51
N CYS A 186 -6.36 6.62 16.46
CA CYS A 186 -6.12 6.81 17.90
C CYS A 186 -4.94 5.99 18.46
N GLN A 187 -4.28 5.14 17.67
CA GLN A 187 -3.15 4.36 18.14
C GLN A 187 -2.06 4.24 17.06
N LYS A 188 -0.86 4.73 17.38
CA LYS A 188 0.33 4.35 16.64
C LYS A 188 0.57 2.87 16.95
N GLN A 189 0.49 2.03 15.93
CA GLN A 189 0.91 0.65 16.05
C GLN A 189 2.40 0.63 16.43
N THR A 190 2.72 0.14 17.63
CA THR A 190 4.11 0.15 18.13
C THR A 190 4.84 -1.14 17.76
N GLN A 191 4.11 -2.26 17.68
CA GLN A 191 4.67 -3.57 17.35
C GLN A 191 3.80 -4.29 16.31
N ILE A 192 4.43 -5.17 15.52
CA ILE A 192 3.72 -6.00 14.54
C ILE A 192 2.72 -6.97 15.21
N THR A 193 3.00 -7.37 16.44
CA THR A 193 2.12 -8.20 17.27
C THR A 193 0.82 -7.51 17.66
N ASP A 194 0.77 -6.17 17.64
CA ASP A 194 -0.45 -5.41 17.90
C ASP A 194 -1.46 -5.54 16.75
N PHE A 195 -1.00 -5.86 15.54
CA PHE A 195 -1.87 -6.08 14.37
C PHE A 195 -2.67 -7.38 14.46
N LEU A 196 -2.04 -8.44 14.97
CA LEU A 196 -2.59 -9.80 14.98
C LEU A 196 -3.55 -10.07 16.14
N ARG A 197 -3.83 -9.05 16.96
CA ARG A 197 -4.75 -9.12 18.11
C ARG A 197 -6.10 -8.46 17.86
N LEU A 198 -6.35 -8.00 16.63
CA LEU A 198 -7.63 -7.47 16.17
C LEU A 198 -8.64 -8.60 15.92
#